data_AF-A0A3N5RP50-F1
#
_entry.id   AF-A0A3N5RP50-F1
#
_cell.length_a   1.000
_cell.length_b   1.000
_cell.length_c   1.000
_cell.angle_alpha   90.00
_cell.angle_beta   90.00
_cell.angle_gamma   90.00
#
_symmetry.space_group_name_H-M   'P 1'
#
loop_
_entity.id
_entity.type
_entity.pdbx_description
1 polymer ?
#
loop_
_entity_poly.entity_id
_entity_poly.type
_entity_poly.pdbx_seq_one_letter_code
_entity_poly.pdbx_strand_id
1 'polypeptide(L)' 'MNQPVHRDLTLSEIASMVASFQEVVCRLLYQFRSEGIIEIDRASITIQNAEALENLINAG' A
#
# COMPACT_ATOMS: atom_id res chain seq x y z
N MET A 1 19.11 -2.08 13.47
CA MET A 1 18.95 -2.18 12.01
C MET A 1 17.46 -2.24 11.72
N ASN A 2 16.94 -1.18 11.12
CA ASN A 2 15.65 -1.04 10.43
C ASN A 2 15.56 0.44 10.07
N GLN A 3 16.04 0.82 8.90
CA GLN A 3 15.89 2.19 8.41
C GLN A 3 15.12 2.18 7.08
N PRO A 4 14.18 3.10 6.95
CA PRO A 4 12.97 2.94 6.17
C PRO A 4 13.31 2.87 4.69
N VAL A 5 12.67 1.95 3.98
CA VAL A 5 12.74 1.88 2.52
C VAL A 5 12.04 3.14 1.98
N HIS A 6 12.74 4.27 1.94
CA HIS A 6 12.42 5.40 1.06
C HIS A 6 12.80 4.98 -0.36
N ARG A 7 12.05 4.02 -0.92
CA ARG A 7 11.93 3.94 -2.36
C ARG A 7 10.68 4.73 -2.66
N ASP A 8 10.85 5.85 -3.34
CA ASP A 8 9.76 6.54 -4.02
C ASP A 8 9.28 5.61 -5.14
N LEU A 9 8.62 4.51 -4.78
CA LEU A 9 8.06 3.55 -5.71
C LEU A 9 6.83 4.20 -6.30
N THR A 10 6.90 4.48 -7.58
CA THR A 10 5.73 4.86 -8.36
C THR A 10 4.71 3.71 -8.31
N LEU A 11 3.42 4.03 -8.47
CA LEU A 11 2.35 3.02 -8.47
C LEU A 11 2.59 1.89 -9.50
N SER A 12 3.23 2.22 -10.62
CA SER A 12 3.59 1.26 -11.67
C SER A 12 4.69 0.29 -11.23
N GLU A 13 5.65 0.75 -10.42
CA GLU A 13 6.69 -0.11 -9.84
C GLU A 13 6.11 -1.04 -8.77
N ILE A 14 5.20 -0.54 -7.93
CA ILE A 14 4.47 -1.39 -6.96
C ILE A 14 3.72 -2.49 -7.70
N ALA A 15 2.99 -2.14 -8.78
CA ALA A 15 2.27 -3.11 -9.60
C ALA A 15 3.21 -4.16 -10.21
N SER A 16 4.35 -3.74 -10.74
CA SER A 16 5.37 -4.66 -11.25
C SER A 16 5.94 -5.58 -10.18
N MET A 17 6.10 -5.12 -8.93
CA MET A 17 6.63 -5.92 -7.83
C MET A 17 5.67 -7.02 -7.38
N VAL A 18 4.37 -6.75 -7.36
CA VAL A 18 3.34 -7.74 -6.97
C VAL A 18 2.79 -8.52 -8.16
N ALA A 19 3.47 -8.45 -9.32
CA ALA A 19 3.05 -9.06 -10.59
C ALA A 19 1.57 -8.77 -10.94
N SER A 20 1.12 -7.54 -10.66
CA SER A 20 -0.26 -7.09 -10.82
C SER A 20 -0.35 -5.89 -11.76
N PHE A 21 -1.57 -5.51 -12.12
CA PHE A 21 -1.83 -4.35 -12.96
C PHE A 21 -1.96 -3.08 -12.13
N GLN A 22 -1.51 -1.95 -12.68
CA GLN A 22 -1.60 -0.64 -12.02
C GLN A 22 -3.03 -0.32 -11.57
N GLU A 23 -4.04 -0.66 -12.38
CA GLU A 23 -5.45 -0.43 -12.01
C GLU A 23 -5.89 -1.26 -10.80
N VAL A 24 -5.39 -2.50 -10.66
CA VAL A 24 -5.69 -3.36 -9.51
C VAL A 24 -5.05 -2.79 -8.25
N VAL A 25 -3.78 -2.37 -8.35
CA VAL A 25 -3.07 -1.71 -7.25
C VAL A 25 -3.77 -0.41 -6.85
N CYS A 26 -4.15 0.43 -7.81
CA CYS A 26 -4.93 1.64 -7.52
C CYS A 26 -6.24 1.32 -6.79
N ARG A 27 -7.01 0.33 -7.26
CA ARG A 27 -8.26 -0.08 -6.61
C ARG A 27 -8.04 -0.53 -5.16
N LEU A 28 -7.03 -1.37 -4.91
CA LEU A 28 -6.71 -1.85 -3.56
C LEU A 28 -6.26 -0.70 -2.64
N LEU A 29 -5.41 0.18 -3.13
CA LEU A 29 -4.95 1.35 -2.39
C LEU A 29 -6.11 2.30 -2.02
N TYR A 30 -7.04 2.55 -2.95
CA TYR A 30 -8.25 3.32 -2.65
C TYR A 30 -9.17 2.60 -1.65
N GLN A 31 -9.29 1.27 -1.74
CA GLN A 31 -10.08 0.49 -0.80
C GLN A 31 -9.52 0.60 0.62
N PHE A 32 -8.20 0.40 0.79
CA PHE A 32 -7.54 0.54 2.08
C PHE A 32 -7.65 1.96 2.65
N ARG A 33 -7.64 2.98 1.78
CA ARG A 33 -7.92 4.36 2.20
C ARG A 33 -9.37 4.54 2.66
N SER A 34 -10.33 3.99 1.93
CA SER A 34 -11.75 4.03 2.32
C SER A 34 -12.01 3.33 3.65
N GLU A 35 -11.22 2.31 3.97
CA GLU A 35 -11.29 1.56 5.23
C GLU A 35 -10.47 2.22 6.37
N GLY A 36 -9.77 3.33 6.10
CA GLY A 36 -8.95 4.04 7.07
C GLY A 36 -7.67 3.30 7.46
N ILE A 37 -7.26 2.30 6.68
CA ILE A 37 -6.06 1.48 6.92
C ILE A 37 -4.80 2.26 6.51
N ILE A 38 -4.88 2.99 5.40
CA ILE A 38 -3.81 3.84 4.89
C ILE A 38 -4.33 5.23 4.52
N GLU A 39 -3.44 6.20 4.51
CA GLU A 39 -3.65 7.48 3.84
C GLU A 39 -2.68 7.60 2.68
N ILE A 40 -3.17 8.19 1.58
CA ILE A 40 -2.40 8.39 0.36
C ILE A 40 -2.46 9.87 0.01
N ASP A 41 -1.28 10.49 0.01
CA ASP A 41 -1.03 11.80 -0.58
C ASP A 41 -0.29 11.64 -1.90
N ARG A 42 -0.10 12.75 -2.64
CA ARG A 42 0.43 12.74 -4.01
C ARG A 42 1.77 12.00 -4.20
N ALA A 43 2.55 11.84 -3.14
CA ALA A 43 3.86 11.17 -3.18
C ALA A 43 4.16 10.33 -1.93
N SER A 44 3.20 10.12 -1.03
CA SER A 44 3.44 9.38 0.21
C SER A 44 2.25 8.52 0.60
N ILE A 45 2.55 7.31 1.05
CA ILE A 45 1.57 6.39 1.63
C ILE A 45 1.91 6.25 3.10
N THR A 46 0.96 6.60 3.97
CA THR A 46 1.09 6.49 5.42
C THR A 46 0.18 5.38 5.91
N ILE A 47 0.71 4.44 6.69
CA ILE A 47 -0.09 3.40 7.33
C ILE A 47 -0.71 3.99 8.59
N GLN A 48 -2.03 4.07 8.63
CA GLN A 48 -2.77 4.59 9.79
C GLN A 48 -3.14 3.48 10.75
N ASN A 49 -3.42 2.27 10.24
CA ASN A 49 -3.78 1.12 11.05
C ASN A 49 -2.96 -0.12 10.64
N ALA A 50 -1.81 -0.29 11.30
CA ALA A 50 -0.90 -1.41 11.03
C ALA A 50 -1.52 -2.76 11.41
N GLU A 51 -2.33 -2.82 12.46
CA GLU A 51 -3.01 -4.06 12.89
C GLU A 51 -4.02 -4.55 11.85
N ALA A 52 -4.81 -3.63 11.28
CA ALA A 52 -5.71 -3.97 10.17
C ALA A 52 -4.95 -4.50 8.95
N LEU A 53 -3.80 -3.90 8.64
CA LEU A 53 -2.94 -4.36 7.54
C LEU A 53 -2.36 -5.77 7.82
N GLU A 54 -1.90 -6.03 9.03
CA GLU A 54 -1.41 -7.36 9.43
C GLU A 54 -2.52 -8.42 9.35
N ASN A 55 -3.73 -8.08 9.76
CA ASN A 55 -4.88 -8.97 9.63
C ASN A 55 -5.20 -9.29 8.16
N LEU A 56 -5.06 -8.34 7.24
CA LEU A 56 -5.25 -8.60 5.80
C LEU A 56 -4.20 -9.56 5.23
N ILE A 57 -2.95 -9.49 5.71
CA ILE A 57 -1.87 -10.40 5.29
C ILE A 57 -2.11 -11.80 5.84
N ASN A 58 -2.58 -11.91 7.09
CA ASN A 58 -2.83 -13.20 7.75
C ASN A 58 -4.16 -13.84 7.34
N ALA A 59 -5.09 -13.08 6.76
CA ALA A 59 -6.38 -13.57 6.27
C ALA A 59 -6.33 -14.15 4.83
N GLY A 60 -5.17 -14.09 4.17
CA GLY A 60 -4.93 -14.56 2.80
C GLY A 60 -4.29 -15.94 2.72
#